data_AF-C5IFT1-F1
#
_entry.id   AF-C5IFT1-F1
#
_cell.length_a   1.000
_cell.length_b   1.000
_cell.length_c   1.000
_cell.angle_alpha   90.00
_cell.angle_beta   90.00
_cell.angle_gamma   90.00
#
_symmetry.space_group_name_H-M   'P 1'
#
loop_
_entity.id
_entity.type
_entity.pdbx_description
1 polymer ?
#
loop_
_entity_poly.entity_id
_entity_poly.type
_entity_poly.pdbx_seq_one_letter_code
_entity_poly.pdbx_strand_id
1 'polypeptide(L)'
;MNFIRGQHRVLHFVKYLRLHRTSWHRYASCESSKGSGGGKGIVLGLYEKESGKGPRLTAAGEKFDDRVNGKISELICETKITGRLGRGKVFNNVDTDFRCICVVGLGLEGIAFNELEMLDEGMENVRVAAGIGAQSLQALNCIEVHVDHMDYAEQAAEGAALAIWRYDDNLSKKYRTIVPKLELHGSPDLDSWTRGLFKA
;
A
#
# COMPACT_ATOMS: atom_id res chain seq x y z
N MET A 1 23.31 -15.43 44.16
CA MET A 1 23.72 -16.45 43.19
C MET A 1 22.65 -16.52 42.12
N ASN A 2 23.02 -16.06 40.91
CA ASN A 2 22.35 -15.94 39.59
C ASN A 2 21.04 -16.73 39.39
N PHE A 3 19.90 -16.13 39.00
CA PHE A 3 19.52 -15.45 37.74
C PHE A 3 19.48 -16.38 36.51
N ILE A 4 18.28 -16.73 36.03
CA ILE A 4 17.94 -16.82 34.60
C ILE A 4 16.49 -16.34 34.39
N ARG A 5 16.36 -15.11 33.87
CA ARG A 5 15.22 -14.66 33.04
C ARG A 5 15.57 -14.96 31.57
N GLY A 6 14.62 -15.50 30.81
CA GLY A 6 14.63 -15.55 29.34
C GLY A 6 13.21 -15.86 28.86
N GLN A 7 12.60 -15.19 27.89
CA GLN A 7 13.14 -14.43 26.78
C GLN A 7 12.30 -13.17 26.50
N HIS A 8 12.98 -12.03 26.39
CA HIS A 8 12.55 -10.88 25.59
C HIS A 8 13.54 -10.79 24.43
N ARG A 9 13.04 -10.55 23.20
CA ARG A 9 13.65 -9.82 22.05
C ARG A 9 13.54 -10.60 20.73
N VAL A 10 12.68 -10.11 19.83
CA VAL A 10 13.07 -9.61 18.49
C VAL A 10 12.08 -8.48 18.07
N LEU A 11 12.26 -7.27 18.60
CA LEU A 11 11.67 -6.06 18.01
C LEU A 11 12.84 -5.23 17.46
N HIS A 12 13.26 -5.51 16.24
CA HIS A 12 14.22 -4.66 15.52
C HIS A 12 13.57 -4.17 14.22
N PHE A 13 13.27 -2.86 14.20
CA PHE A 13 13.19 -2.00 13.02
C PHE A 13 11.97 -2.07 12.08
N VAL A 14 10.76 -2.36 12.58
CA VAL A 14 9.54 -2.05 11.81
C VAL A 14 9.01 -0.66 12.22
N LYS A 15 9.28 0.36 11.40
CA LYS A 15 8.61 1.66 11.51
C LYS A 15 7.24 1.56 10.83
N TYR A 16 6.16 1.79 11.57
CA TYR A 16 4.79 1.78 11.06
C TYR A 16 4.31 3.21 10.86
N LEU A 17 3.84 3.54 9.64
CA LEU A 17 3.14 4.81 9.39
C LEU A 17 1.63 4.54 9.27
N ARG A 18 0.83 5.29 10.05
CA ARG A 18 -0.63 5.20 10.00
C ARG A 18 -1.16 6.11 8.90
N LEU A 19 -1.95 5.54 8.00
CA LEU A 19 -2.61 6.29 6.94
C LEU A 19 -3.76 7.11 7.54
N HIS A 20 -3.53 8.41 7.74
CA HIS A 20 -4.57 9.36 8.13
C HIS A 20 -4.93 10.24 6.94
N ARG A 21 -6.18 10.10 6.48
CA ARG A 21 -6.82 11.07 5.61
C ARG A 21 -6.80 12.42 6.34
N THR A 22 -6.29 13.45 5.65
CA THR A 22 -6.23 14.86 6.07
C THR A 22 -5.47 15.13 7.38
N SER A 23 -4.14 15.05 7.33
CA SER A 23 -3.29 15.89 8.17
C SER A 23 -1.88 15.90 7.59
N TRP A 24 -1.48 17.02 7.01
CA TRP A 24 -0.12 17.31 6.57
C TRP A 24 0.84 17.23 7.76
N HIS A 25 1.29 16.06 8.21
CA HIS A 25 2.17 15.94 9.38
C HIS A 25 3.43 15.12 9.09
N ARG A 26 4.51 15.89 8.92
CA ARG A 26 5.93 15.64 9.23
C ARG A 26 6.35 14.17 9.27
N TYR A 27 6.95 13.73 8.18
CA TYR A 27 7.77 12.54 8.09
C TYR A 27 8.95 12.63 9.07
N ALA A 28 9.10 11.60 9.92
CA ALA A 28 10.40 11.30 10.50
C ALA A 28 11.32 10.87 9.36
N SER A 29 11.99 11.84 8.74
CA SER A 29 13.13 11.62 7.87
C SER A 29 14.09 10.68 8.60
N CYS A 30 14.21 9.44 8.14
CA CYS A 30 15.45 8.73 8.36
C CYS A 30 16.45 9.42 7.44
N GLU A 31 17.46 10.07 8.03
CA GLU A 31 18.59 10.58 7.27
C GLU A 31 19.03 9.50 6.29
N SER A 32 19.00 9.88 5.01
CA SER A 32 19.49 9.05 3.94
C SER A 32 20.97 8.85 4.18
N SER A 33 21.37 7.65 4.56
CA SER A 33 22.73 7.19 4.31
C SER A 33 22.97 7.42 2.82
N LYS A 34 23.85 8.37 2.51
CA LYS A 34 24.30 8.67 1.15
C LYS A 34 24.67 7.35 0.46
N GLY A 35 23.84 6.91 -0.49
CA GLY A 35 24.11 5.73 -1.32
C GLY A 35 22.98 4.72 -1.39
N SER A 36 21.86 5.06 -2.02
CA SER A 36 21.01 4.14 -2.80
C SER A 36 19.90 4.97 -3.45
N GLY A 37 19.72 4.89 -4.77
CA GLY A 37 18.50 5.40 -5.40
C GLY A 37 17.27 4.88 -4.67
N GLY A 38 16.19 5.66 -4.58
CA GLY A 38 15.05 5.30 -3.73
C GLY A 38 14.54 3.89 -4.00
N GLY A 39 14.02 3.23 -2.96
CA GLY A 39 13.69 1.79 -3.03
C GLY A 39 12.41 1.48 -3.81
N LYS A 40 12.17 0.18 -4.04
CA LYS A 40 10.88 -0.32 -4.53
C LYS A 40 9.89 -0.43 -3.38
N GLY A 41 8.64 -0.07 -3.66
CA GLY A 41 7.50 -0.31 -2.78
C GLY A 41 6.44 -1.17 -3.44
N ILE A 42 5.60 -1.82 -2.65
CA ILE A 42 4.43 -2.57 -3.12
C ILE A 42 3.19 -2.22 -2.32
N VAL A 43 2.04 -2.10 -3.00
CA VAL A 43 0.71 -1.91 -2.40
C VAL A 43 -0.05 -3.22 -2.49
N LEU A 44 -0.60 -3.70 -1.37
CA LEU A 44 -1.41 -4.91 -1.27
C LEU A 44 -2.79 -4.59 -0.68
N GLY A 45 -3.84 -5.10 -1.31
CA GLY A 45 -5.22 -4.91 -0.84
C GLY A 45 -5.61 -5.82 0.32
N LEU A 46 -6.48 -5.31 1.20
CA LEU A 46 -7.03 -6.02 2.35
C LEU A 46 -8.53 -5.78 2.45
N TYR A 47 -9.34 -6.81 2.20
CA TYR A 47 -10.79 -6.76 2.39
C TYR A 47 -11.17 -6.82 3.86
N GLU A 48 -12.15 -5.99 4.20
CA GLU A 48 -12.89 -6.08 5.44
C GLU A 48 -13.85 -7.26 5.36
N LYS A 49 -13.91 -8.06 6.44
CA LYS A 49 -14.91 -9.13 6.56
C LYS A 49 -15.99 -8.73 7.57
N GLU A 50 -17.19 -9.24 7.31
CA GLU A 50 -18.29 -9.18 8.27
C GLU A 50 -17.97 -9.98 9.54
N SER A 51 -18.65 -9.60 10.63
CA SER A 51 -18.42 -10.06 12.00
C SER A 51 -18.09 -11.55 12.13
N GLY A 52 -16.95 -11.85 12.77
CA GLY A 52 -16.56 -13.21 13.18
C GLY A 52 -15.41 -13.84 12.37
N LYS A 53 -14.99 -13.23 11.26
CA LYS A 53 -13.78 -13.63 10.51
C LYS A 53 -12.80 -12.45 10.42
N GLY A 54 -11.50 -12.74 10.50
CA GLY A 54 -10.45 -11.72 10.31
C GLY A 54 -10.45 -11.15 8.88
N PRO A 55 -9.82 -9.98 8.66
CA PRO A 55 -9.68 -9.41 7.33
C PRO A 55 -8.95 -10.38 6.39
N ARG A 56 -9.13 -10.24 5.08
CA ARG A 56 -8.52 -11.13 4.09
C ARG A 56 -7.78 -10.33 3.04
N LEU A 57 -6.55 -10.75 2.75
CA LEU A 57 -5.77 -10.21 1.65
C LEU A 57 -6.46 -10.49 0.30
N THR A 58 -6.14 -9.71 -0.72
CA THR A 58 -6.47 -10.06 -2.11
C THR A 58 -5.73 -11.33 -2.53
N ALA A 59 -6.13 -11.93 -3.65
CA ALA A 59 -5.44 -13.11 -4.19
C ALA A 59 -3.94 -12.85 -4.47
N ALA A 60 -3.56 -11.63 -4.89
CA ALA A 60 -2.16 -11.27 -5.05
C ALA A 60 -1.47 -11.05 -3.69
N GLY A 61 -2.16 -10.43 -2.73
CA GLY A 61 -1.67 -10.26 -1.36
C GLY A 61 -1.41 -11.58 -0.65
N GLU A 62 -2.29 -12.57 -0.78
CA GLU A 62 -2.11 -13.92 -0.22
C GLU A 62 -0.87 -14.60 -0.82
N LYS A 63 -0.72 -14.59 -2.16
CA LYS A 63 0.48 -15.12 -2.84
C LYS A 63 1.76 -14.42 -2.39
N PHE A 64 1.70 -13.10 -2.16
CA PHE A 64 2.84 -12.35 -1.66
C PHE A 64 3.15 -12.71 -0.21
N ASP A 65 2.13 -12.89 0.63
CA ASP A 65 2.30 -13.29 2.03
C ASP A 65 2.91 -14.70 2.15
N ASP A 66 2.50 -15.64 1.30
CA ASP A 66 3.10 -16.97 1.19
C ASP A 66 4.62 -16.88 0.91
N ARG A 67 5.01 -16.00 -0.03
CA ARG A 67 6.42 -15.75 -0.36
C ARG A 67 7.23 -15.25 0.84
N VAL A 68 6.62 -14.48 1.74
CA VAL A 68 7.28 -14.00 2.97
C VAL A 68 6.91 -14.81 4.21
N ASN A 69 6.45 -16.05 4.00
CA ASN A 69 6.14 -17.05 5.04
C ASN A 69 5.10 -16.56 6.07
N GLY A 70 4.03 -15.90 5.62
CA GLY A 70 2.91 -15.48 6.48
C GLY A 70 3.17 -14.24 7.33
N LYS A 71 4.31 -13.56 7.13
CA LYS A 71 4.74 -12.42 7.93
C LYS A 71 3.82 -11.21 7.77
N ILE A 72 3.15 -11.02 6.63
CA ILE A 72 2.17 -9.94 6.45
C ILE A 72 0.92 -10.24 7.26
N SER A 73 0.43 -11.49 7.24
CA SER A 73 -0.71 -11.90 8.08
C SER A 73 -0.42 -11.71 9.57
N GLU A 74 0.78 -12.05 10.03
CA GLU A 74 1.22 -11.79 11.41
C GLU A 74 1.16 -10.28 11.72
N LEU A 75 1.76 -9.45 10.86
CA LEU A 75 1.75 -8.00 11.03
C LEU A 75 0.35 -7.39 10.99
N ILE A 76 -0.56 -7.88 10.14
CA ILE A 76 -1.96 -7.46 10.10
C ILE A 76 -2.64 -7.76 11.45
N CYS A 77 -2.42 -8.97 11.98
CA CYS A 77 -2.96 -9.39 13.27
C CYS A 77 -2.45 -8.52 14.42
N GLU A 78 -1.14 -8.33 14.52
CA GLU A 78 -0.50 -7.51 15.55
C GLU A 78 -0.96 -6.05 15.50
N THR A 79 -1.08 -5.50 14.29
CA THR A 79 -1.41 -4.10 14.08
C THR A 79 -2.91 -3.79 14.03
N LYS A 80 -3.75 -4.84 14.05
CA LYS A 80 -5.21 -4.76 14.08
C LYS A 80 -5.80 -3.93 12.93
N ILE A 81 -5.23 -4.05 11.73
CA ILE A 81 -5.81 -3.44 10.53
C ILE A 81 -7.02 -4.30 10.13
N THR A 82 -8.16 -3.67 9.84
CA THR A 82 -9.43 -4.39 9.62
C THR A 82 -9.83 -4.52 8.16
N GLY A 83 -9.11 -3.89 7.23
CA GLY A 83 -9.51 -3.80 5.82
C GLY A 83 -10.47 -2.64 5.51
N ARG A 84 -10.84 -1.83 6.53
CA ARG A 84 -11.69 -0.65 6.33
C ARG A 84 -11.10 0.29 5.26
N LEU A 85 -11.93 0.69 4.30
CA LEU A 85 -11.55 1.57 3.20
C LEU A 85 -10.81 2.81 3.68
N GLY A 86 -9.70 3.12 3.00
CA GLY A 86 -8.88 4.29 3.26
C GLY A 86 -8.06 4.24 4.55
N ARG A 87 -8.01 3.08 5.21
CA ARG A 87 -7.06 2.79 6.29
C ARG A 87 -6.01 1.81 5.79
N GLY A 88 -4.83 1.89 6.37
CA GLY A 88 -3.74 0.97 6.04
C GLY A 88 -2.50 1.27 6.87
N LYS A 89 -1.45 0.50 6.61
CA LYS A 89 -0.13 0.71 7.19
C LYS A 89 0.96 0.36 6.20
N VAL A 90 2.10 1.01 6.38
CA VAL A 90 3.34 0.64 5.70
C VAL A 90 4.24 -0.15 6.65
N PHE A 91 4.76 -1.26 6.16
CA PHE A 91 5.76 -2.12 6.77
C PHE A 91 7.06 -2.00 6.00
N ASN A 92 8.20 -2.09 6.69
CA ASN A 92 9.52 -1.96 6.07
C ASN A 92 10.37 -3.19 6.40
N ASN A 93 11.31 -3.52 5.51
CA ASN A 93 12.26 -4.62 5.71
C ASN A 93 11.57 -5.98 5.98
N VAL A 94 10.45 -6.22 5.30
CA VAL A 94 9.71 -7.48 5.36
C VAL A 94 10.20 -8.44 4.26
N ASP A 95 10.39 -7.90 3.06
CA ASP A 95 10.86 -8.62 1.86
C ASP A 95 12.23 -8.06 1.41
N THR A 96 12.98 -8.83 0.62
CA THR A 96 14.30 -8.45 0.11
C THR A 96 14.25 -7.54 -1.11
N ASP A 97 13.18 -7.62 -1.91
CA ASP A 97 13.03 -6.86 -3.16
C ASP A 97 12.24 -5.57 -2.91
N PHE A 98 11.25 -5.63 -2.03
CA PHE A 98 10.41 -4.50 -1.64
C PHE A 98 10.82 -3.92 -0.29
N ARG A 99 11.44 -2.73 -0.32
CA ARG A 99 11.83 -1.99 0.88
C ARG A 99 10.62 -1.64 1.75
N CYS A 100 9.52 -1.26 1.10
CA CYS A 100 8.29 -0.78 1.72
C CYS A 100 7.09 -1.59 1.21
N ILE A 101 6.28 -2.13 2.11
CA ILE A 101 5.03 -2.84 1.80
C ILE A 101 3.87 -2.06 2.42
N CYS A 102 2.96 -1.54 1.60
CA CYS A 102 1.76 -0.86 2.05
C CYS A 102 0.56 -1.79 1.97
N VAL A 103 -0.02 -2.14 3.11
CA VAL A 103 -1.30 -2.86 3.17
C VAL A 103 -2.42 -1.84 3.33
N VAL A 104 -3.36 -1.83 2.39
CA VAL A 104 -4.46 -0.85 2.30
C VAL A 104 -5.81 -1.54 2.32
N GLY A 105 -6.75 -0.96 3.06
CA GLY A 105 -8.12 -1.47 3.19
C GLY A 105 -8.97 -1.16 1.96
N LEU A 106 -9.68 -2.18 1.49
CA LEU A 106 -10.59 -2.14 0.34
C LEU A 106 -12.07 -1.98 0.72
N GLY A 107 -12.40 -2.06 2.01
CA GLY A 107 -13.79 -2.21 2.44
C GLY A 107 -14.30 -3.64 2.24
N LEU A 108 -15.62 -3.81 2.20
CA LEU A 108 -16.22 -5.13 2.04
C LEU A 108 -15.90 -5.71 0.65
N GLU A 109 -15.72 -7.02 0.60
CA GLU A 109 -15.59 -7.75 -0.66
C GLU A 109 -16.95 -7.92 -1.35
N GLY A 110 -16.97 -7.86 -2.67
CA GLY A 110 -18.18 -8.17 -3.45
C GLY A 110 -19.24 -7.06 -3.45
N ILE A 111 -18.89 -5.84 -3.05
CA ILE A 111 -19.75 -4.67 -3.27
C ILE A 111 -19.83 -4.39 -4.76
N ALA A 112 -21.04 -4.10 -5.25
CA ALA A 112 -21.33 -3.84 -6.65
C ALA A 112 -21.87 -2.40 -6.85
N PHE A 113 -22.71 -2.22 -7.86
CA PHE A 113 -23.32 -0.95 -8.20
C PHE A 113 -24.22 -0.40 -7.08
N ASN A 114 -24.00 0.87 -6.69
CA ASN A 114 -24.87 1.61 -5.79
C ASN A 114 -25.78 2.56 -6.61
N GLU A 115 -27.09 2.33 -6.53
CA GLU A 115 -28.10 3.13 -7.24
C GLU A 115 -28.23 4.58 -6.75
N LEU A 116 -27.87 4.86 -5.49
CA LEU A 116 -27.92 6.22 -4.95
C LEU A 116 -26.74 7.07 -5.46
N GLU A 117 -25.56 6.46 -5.54
CA GLU A 117 -24.33 7.12 -6.01
C GLU A 117 -24.13 7.00 -7.53
N MET A 118 -24.93 6.14 -8.19
CA MET A 118 -24.87 5.85 -9.62
C MET A 118 -23.47 5.41 -10.09
N LEU A 119 -22.78 4.61 -9.28
CA LEU A 119 -21.44 4.10 -9.57
C LEU A 119 -21.22 2.69 -9.00
N ASP A 120 -20.20 2.00 -9.51
CA ASP A 120 -19.71 0.74 -8.93
C ASP A 120 -18.79 1.03 -7.75
N GLU A 121 -19.25 0.72 -6.53
CA GLU A 121 -18.50 1.03 -5.31
C GLU A 121 -17.26 0.14 -5.17
N GLY A 122 -17.30 -1.10 -5.64
CA GLY A 122 -16.15 -2.00 -5.62
C GLY A 122 -15.01 -1.42 -6.44
N MET A 123 -15.31 -0.98 -7.67
CA MET A 123 -14.36 -0.30 -8.55
C MET A 123 -13.82 1.00 -7.95
N GLU A 124 -14.68 1.82 -7.33
CA GLU A 124 -14.26 3.07 -6.70
C GLU A 124 -13.38 2.83 -5.46
N ASN A 125 -13.69 1.81 -4.67
CA ASN A 125 -12.87 1.41 -3.53
C ASN A 125 -11.45 1.03 -3.95
N VAL A 126 -11.30 0.32 -5.08
CA VAL A 126 -9.98 0.02 -5.65
C VAL A 126 -9.21 1.28 -5.99
N ARG A 127 -9.84 2.26 -6.68
CA ARG A 127 -9.17 3.54 -6.98
C ARG A 127 -8.67 4.24 -5.73
N VAL A 128 -9.53 4.34 -4.72
CA VAL A 128 -9.22 4.99 -3.44
C VAL A 128 -8.06 4.27 -2.72
N ALA A 129 -8.13 2.94 -2.62
CA ALA A 129 -7.11 2.14 -1.94
C ALA A 129 -5.75 2.20 -2.64
N ALA A 130 -5.74 2.02 -3.97
CA ALA A 130 -4.54 2.10 -4.80
C ALA A 130 -3.89 3.50 -4.70
N GLY A 131 -4.69 4.56 -4.77
CA GLY A 131 -4.21 5.92 -4.65
C GLY A 131 -3.59 6.22 -3.29
N ILE A 132 -4.24 5.79 -2.20
CA ILE A 132 -3.72 5.94 -0.84
C ILE A 132 -2.41 5.17 -0.68
N GLY A 133 -2.34 3.93 -1.17
CA GLY A 133 -1.13 3.11 -1.09
C GLY A 133 0.04 3.73 -1.87
N ALA A 134 -0.20 4.13 -3.12
CA ALA A 134 0.82 4.71 -3.98
C ALA A 134 1.36 6.05 -3.42
N GLN A 135 0.46 6.93 -2.96
CA GLN A 135 0.85 8.20 -2.33
C GLN A 135 1.67 7.98 -1.05
N SER A 136 1.33 6.96 -0.27
CA SER A 136 2.05 6.61 0.96
C SER A 136 3.47 6.13 0.69
N LEU A 137 3.69 5.40 -0.41
CA LEU A 137 5.01 4.94 -0.83
C LEU A 137 5.83 6.05 -1.51
N GLN A 138 5.18 6.93 -2.30
CA GLN A 138 5.79 8.16 -2.84
C GLN A 138 6.36 9.01 -1.70
N ALA A 139 5.57 9.20 -0.65
CA ALA A 139 5.95 9.94 0.54
C ALA A 139 7.18 9.37 1.28
N LEU A 140 7.46 8.08 1.12
CA LEU A 140 8.65 7.42 1.64
C LEU A 140 9.82 7.41 0.64
N ASN A 141 9.71 8.18 -0.45
CA ASN A 141 10.68 8.29 -1.55
C ASN A 141 10.93 6.95 -2.26
N CYS A 142 9.89 6.11 -2.42
CA CYS A 142 9.98 4.99 -3.36
C CYS A 142 10.02 5.56 -4.79
N ILE A 143 10.89 5.00 -5.65
CA ILE A 143 11.00 5.42 -7.07
C ILE A 143 10.22 4.49 -8.00
N GLU A 144 9.81 3.33 -7.51
CA GLU A 144 9.04 2.32 -8.22
C GLU A 144 8.02 1.75 -7.23
N VAL A 145 6.76 1.72 -7.63
CA VAL A 145 5.64 1.23 -6.81
C VAL A 145 4.89 0.18 -7.61
N HIS A 146 4.86 -1.04 -7.07
CA HIS A 146 4.09 -2.16 -7.59
C HIS A 146 2.71 -2.12 -6.95
N VAL A 147 1.65 -2.15 -7.75
CA VAL A 147 0.28 -2.02 -7.26
C VAL A 147 -0.45 -3.31 -7.54
N ASP A 148 -0.95 -3.93 -6.48
CA ASP A 148 -1.89 -5.04 -6.57
C ASP A 148 -3.10 -4.66 -7.45
N HIS A 149 -3.46 -5.53 -8.37
CA HIS A 149 -4.63 -5.38 -9.23
C HIS A 149 -5.96 -5.29 -8.47
N MET A 150 -6.08 -5.87 -7.26
CA MET A 150 -7.30 -5.82 -6.43
C MET A 150 -8.57 -6.22 -7.22
N ASP A 151 -8.45 -7.23 -8.09
CA ASP A 151 -9.45 -7.70 -9.07
C ASP A 151 -9.85 -6.69 -10.18
N TYR A 152 -9.38 -5.45 -10.12
CA TYR A 152 -9.74 -4.35 -11.01
C TYR A 152 -8.49 -3.56 -11.43
N ALA A 153 -7.65 -4.16 -12.28
CA ALA A 153 -6.34 -3.61 -12.67
C ALA A 153 -6.42 -2.20 -13.28
N GLU A 154 -7.45 -1.92 -14.08
CA GLU A 154 -7.69 -0.60 -14.67
C GLU A 154 -7.95 0.47 -13.60
N GLN A 155 -8.82 0.17 -12.63
CA GLN A 155 -9.14 1.07 -11.52
C GLN A 155 -7.93 1.27 -10.59
N ALA A 156 -7.16 0.21 -10.34
CA ALA A 156 -5.94 0.30 -9.54
C ALA A 156 -4.92 1.24 -10.19
N ALA A 157 -4.75 1.14 -11.52
CA ALA A 157 -3.90 2.04 -12.29
C ALA A 157 -4.39 3.49 -12.24
N GLU A 158 -5.67 3.73 -12.52
CA GLU A 158 -6.30 5.06 -12.46
C GLU A 158 -6.06 5.72 -11.09
N GLY A 159 -6.41 5.01 -10.01
CA GLY A 159 -6.30 5.52 -8.64
C GLY A 159 -4.86 5.81 -8.23
N ALA A 160 -3.93 4.91 -8.55
CA ALA A 160 -2.52 5.09 -8.23
C ALA A 160 -1.90 6.28 -8.98
N ALA A 161 -2.12 6.37 -10.30
CA ALA A 161 -1.56 7.40 -11.16
C ALA A 161 -2.06 8.80 -10.78
N LEU A 162 -3.38 8.96 -10.60
CA LEU A 162 -3.98 10.23 -10.17
C LEU A 162 -3.45 10.68 -8.80
N ALA A 163 -3.26 9.76 -7.86
CA ALA A 163 -2.86 10.11 -6.50
C ALA A 163 -1.41 10.59 -6.38
N ILE A 164 -0.48 10.02 -7.17
CA ILE A 164 0.94 10.39 -7.14
C ILE A 164 1.26 11.63 -7.98
N TRP A 165 0.37 12.02 -8.90
CA TRP A 165 0.58 13.15 -9.80
C TRP A 165 0.71 14.47 -9.04
N ARG A 166 1.67 15.32 -9.44
CA ARG A 166 1.87 16.66 -8.89
C ARG A 166 2.29 17.61 -10.01
N TYR A 167 1.77 18.82 -9.98
CA TYR A 167 2.33 19.93 -10.75
C TYR A 167 3.41 20.63 -9.92
N ASP A 168 4.67 20.49 -10.31
CA ASP A 168 5.82 21.05 -9.58
C ASP A 168 6.81 21.84 -10.45
N ASP A 169 6.41 22.19 -11.68
CA ASP A 169 7.26 22.92 -12.63
C ASP A 169 7.74 24.26 -12.08
N ASN A 170 6.88 24.96 -11.34
CA ASN A 170 7.19 26.24 -10.71
C ASN A 170 7.98 26.11 -9.39
N LEU A 171 8.22 24.88 -8.91
CA LEU A 171 9.02 24.63 -7.71
C LEU A 171 10.49 24.48 -8.06
N SER A 172 11.35 24.99 -7.18
CA SER A 172 12.79 24.69 -7.23
C SER A 172 13.01 23.18 -7.10
N LYS A 173 14.01 22.64 -7.80
CA LYS A 173 14.31 21.18 -7.83
C LYS A 173 14.34 20.50 -6.45
N LYS A 174 14.82 21.20 -5.42
CA LYS A 174 14.90 20.69 -4.04
C LYS A 174 13.53 20.47 -3.34
N TYR A 175 12.46 21.05 -3.87
CA TYR A 175 11.09 20.93 -3.35
C TYR A 175 10.19 20.06 -4.22
N ARG A 176 10.72 19.53 -5.33
CA ARG A 176 9.99 18.63 -6.22
C ARG A 176 9.86 17.26 -5.57
N THR A 177 8.68 16.67 -5.69
CA THR A 177 8.42 15.33 -5.17
C THR A 177 8.80 14.32 -6.23
N ILE A 178 9.47 13.24 -5.86
CA ILE A 178 9.73 12.16 -6.81
C ILE A 178 8.40 11.49 -7.17
N VAL A 179 8.07 11.43 -8.45
CA VAL A 179 6.93 10.65 -8.95
C VAL A 179 7.42 9.24 -9.24
N PRO A 180 6.96 8.21 -8.50
CA PRO A 180 7.39 6.84 -8.73
C PRO A 180 6.89 6.31 -10.07
N LYS A 181 7.66 5.40 -10.68
CA LYS A 181 7.17 4.53 -11.74
C LYS A 181 6.14 3.57 -11.15
N LEU A 182 5.00 3.41 -11.82
CA LEU A 182 3.96 2.46 -11.41
C LEU A 182 4.06 1.17 -12.23
N GLU A 183 3.92 0.03 -11.55
CA GLU A 183 3.94 -1.32 -12.15
C GLU A 183 2.76 -2.14 -11.64
N LEU A 184 2.21 -3.00 -12.50
CA LEU A 184 1.15 -3.94 -12.13
C LEU A 184 1.74 -5.10 -11.32
N HIS A 185 1.06 -5.47 -10.22
CA HIS A 185 1.38 -6.66 -9.44
C HIS A 185 0.22 -7.66 -9.42
N GLY A 186 0.56 -8.95 -9.55
CA GLY A 186 -0.36 -10.04 -9.25
C GLY A 186 -1.37 -10.40 -10.35
N SER A 187 -1.31 -9.75 -11.52
CA SER A 187 -2.18 -10.04 -12.66
C SER A 187 -1.41 -10.01 -13.99
N PRO A 188 -1.78 -10.86 -14.97
CA PRO A 188 -1.29 -10.77 -16.34
C PRO A 188 -2.04 -9.73 -17.19
N ASP A 189 -3.09 -9.10 -16.67
CA ASP A 189 -3.95 -8.14 -17.39
C ASP A 189 -3.29 -6.75 -17.53
N LEU A 190 -2.21 -6.73 -18.31
CA LEU A 190 -1.47 -5.51 -18.63
C LEU A 190 -2.29 -4.55 -19.50
N ASP A 191 -3.23 -5.05 -20.32
CA ASP A 191 -4.05 -4.22 -21.20
C ASP A 191 -4.99 -3.32 -20.41
N SER A 192 -5.70 -3.86 -19.41
CA SER A 192 -6.57 -3.08 -18.51
C SER A 192 -5.76 -2.11 -17.66
N TRP A 193 -4.62 -2.55 -17.12
CA TRP A 193 -3.70 -1.67 -16.38
C TRP A 193 -3.23 -0.48 -17.22
N THR A 194 -2.74 -0.74 -18.44
CA THR A 194 -2.29 0.30 -19.38
C THR A 194 -3.43 1.24 -19.77
N ARG A 195 -4.66 0.73 -19.96
CA ARG A 195 -5.83 1.56 -20.21
C ARG A 195 -6.09 2.53 -19.04
N GLY A 196 -6.00 2.05 -17.81
CA GLY A 196 -6.19 2.88 -16.62
C GLY A 196 -5.12 3.97 -16.48
N LEU A 197 -3.86 3.66 -16.81
CA LEU A 197 -2.78 4.66 -16.86
C LEU A 197 -3.03 5.74 -17.92
N PHE A 198 -3.64 5.41 -19.06
CA PHE A 198 -3.96 6.39 -20.10
C PHE A 198 -5.18 7.27 -19.77
N LYS A 199 -6.06 6.82 -18.88
CA LYS A 199 -7.22 7.59 -18.42
C LYS A 199 -6.88 8.59 -17.32
N ALA A 200 -5.82 8.32 -16.56
CA ALA A 200 -5.35 9.13 -15.44
C ALA A 200 -4.63 10.41 -15.87
#